data_AF-A0A1Q6VRY4-F1
#
_entry.id   AF-A0A1Q6VRY4-F1
#
_cell.length_a   1.000
_cell.length_b   1.000
_cell.length_c   1.000
_cell.angle_alpha   90.00
_cell.angle_beta   90.00
_cell.angle_gamma   90.00
#
_symmetry.space_group_name_H-M   'P 1'
#
loop_
_entity.id
_entity.type
_entity.pdbx_description
1 polymer ?
#
loop_
_entity_poly.entity_id
_entity_poly.type
_entity_poly.pdbx_seq_one_letter_code
_entity_poly.pdbx_strand_id
1 'polypeptide(L)'
;MLELAAASLHGEQALANLLKVRQMAADLADRPHLTLTGFVELMIARLAEQPEEAESALAEESLEAVRVLTIHKAKGMEFPVVILPAFHHGTGKGGEAPLVAHDWSTGVLGVTLGNRCSLGAVLVGENSWRARKRSAAACSMWA
;
A
#
# COMPACT_ATOMS: atom_id res chain seq x y z
N MET A 1 -19.03 13.45 17.81
CA MET A 1 -17.95 13.50 16.81
C MET A 1 -17.67 12.13 16.19
N LEU A 2 -17.53 11.05 16.98
CA LEU A 2 -17.26 9.70 16.45
C LEU A 2 -18.38 9.17 15.53
N GLU A 3 -19.65 9.42 15.88
CA GLU A 3 -20.83 9.09 15.05
C GLU A 3 -20.79 9.72 13.63
N LEU A 4 -20.26 10.94 13.51
CA LEU A 4 -20.13 11.63 12.21
C LEU A 4 -18.99 11.04 11.37
N ALA A 5 -17.92 10.54 12.00
CA ALA A 5 -16.84 9.86 11.32
C ALA A 5 -17.27 8.49 10.80
N ALA A 6 -18.05 7.75 11.59
CA ALA A 6 -18.65 6.48 11.19
C ALA A 6 -19.67 6.63 10.06
N ALA A 7 -20.34 7.78 9.96
CA ALA A 7 -21.24 8.12 8.85
C ALA A 7 -20.53 8.75 7.63
N SER A 8 -19.19 8.93 7.68
CA SER A 8 -18.42 9.54 6.59
C SER A 8 -18.13 8.53 5.47
N LEU A 9 -17.60 9.02 4.35
CA LEU A 9 -17.26 8.22 3.17
C LEU A 9 -16.37 6.99 3.48
N HIS A 10 -15.57 7.04 4.56
CA HIS A 10 -14.66 5.97 4.97
C HIS A 10 -15.13 5.22 6.23
N GLY A 11 -16.34 5.51 6.73
CA GLY A 11 -17.05 4.77 7.76
C GLY A 11 -16.23 4.36 8.99
N GLU A 12 -16.17 3.06 9.24
CA GLU A 12 -15.46 2.42 10.36
C GLU A 12 -13.96 2.72 10.36
N GLN A 13 -13.34 2.88 9.18
CA GLN A 13 -11.92 3.20 9.07
C GLN A 13 -11.64 4.62 9.54
N ALA A 14 -12.51 5.58 9.19
CA ALA A 14 -12.38 6.95 9.70
C ALA A 14 -12.48 6.99 11.22
N LEU A 15 -13.38 6.19 11.79
CA LEU A 15 -13.51 6.03 13.24
C LEU A 15 -12.24 5.42 13.85
N ALA A 16 -11.73 4.33 13.29
CA ALA A 16 -10.52 3.65 13.76
C ALA A 16 -9.29 4.58 13.73
N ASN A 17 -9.13 5.35 12.65
CA ASN A 17 -8.06 6.32 12.52
C ASN A 17 -8.13 7.41 13.60
N LEU A 18 -9.33 7.95 13.87
CA LEU A 18 -9.52 8.95 14.93
C LEU A 18 -9.25 8.38 16.32
N LEU A 19 -9.67 7.14 16.59
CA LEU A 19 -9.37 6.45 17.85
C LEU A 19 -7.87 6.22 18.02
N LYS A 20 -7.17 5.80 16.95
CA LYS A 20 -5.71 5.64 16.95
C LYS A 20 -5.00 6.95 17.27
N VAL A 21 -5.39 8.06 16.62
CA VAL A 21 -4.82 9.40 16.89
C VAL A 21 -5.08 9.83 18.34
N ARG A 22 -6.30 9.62 18.86
CA ARG A 22 -6.63 9.92 20.25
C ARG A 22 -5.76 9.12 21.22
N GLN A 23 -5.59 7.82 20.98
CA GLN A 23 -4.76 6.97 21.83
C GLN A 23 -3.30 7.44 21.81
N MET A 24 -2.74 7.72 20.62
CA MET A 24 -1.39 8.24 20.51
C MET A 24 -1.20 9.58 21.24
N ALA A 25 -2.20 10.47 21.20
CA ALA A 25 -2.16 11.72 21.96
C ALA A 25 -2.17 11.46 23.48
N ALA A 26 -2.97 10.51 23.95
CA ALA A 26 -3.04 10.13 25.36
C ALA A 26 -1.71 9.51 25.85
N ASP A 27 -1.12 8.59 25.08
CA ASP A 27 0.14 7.92 25.43
C ASP A 27 1.33 8.89 25.50
N LEU A 28 1.24 10.01 24.78
CA LEU A 28 2.26 11.04 24.73
C LEU A 28 2.01 12.21 25.68
N ALA A 29 0.83 12.27 26.33
CA ALA A 29 0.41 13.40 27.16
C ALA A 29 1.30 13.63 28.39
N ASP A 30 1.88 12.56 28.94
CA ASP A 30 2.75 12.62 30.12
C ASP A 30 4.18 13.10 29.80
N ARG A 31 4.50 13.36 28.52
CA ARG A 31 5.83 13.83 28.13
C ARG A 31 5.99 15.32 28.47
N PRO A 32 6.99 15.68 29.29
CA PRO A 32 7.26 17.07 29.58
C PRO A 32 7.62 17.81 28.29
N HIS A 33 7.06 19.02 28.13
CA HIS A 33 7.25 19.93 26.97
C HIS A 33 6.59 19.51 25.64
N LEU A 34 5.72 18.49 25.62
CA LEU A 34 4.94 18.21 24.42
C LEU A 34 3.82 19.24 24.25
N THR A 35 3.92 20.05 23.19
CA THR A 35 2.87 20.98 22.78
C THR A 35 2.00 20.36 21.67
N LEU A 36 0.83 20.93 21.40
CA LEU A 36 0.02 20.53 20.24
C LEU A 36 0.83 20.62 18.94
N THR A 37 1.61 21.69 18.76
CA THR A 37 2.49 21.85 17.59
C THR A 37 3.52 20.73 17.52
N GLY A 38 4.17 20.39 18.64
CA GLY A 38 5.14 19.30 18.70
C GLY A 38 4.50 17.93 18.43
N PHE A 39 3.25 17.71 18.86
CA PHE A 39 2.50 16.51 18.51
C PHE A 39 2.20 16.44 17.01
N VAL A 40 1.77 17.54 16.38
CA VAL A 40 1.52 17.60 14.93
C VAL A 40 2.79 17.35 14.13
N GLU A 41 3.91 17.98 14.51
CA GLU A 41 5.21 17.74 13.88
C GLU A 41 5.66 16.29 13.99
N LEU A 42 5.44 15.66 15.14
CA LEU A 42 5.73 14.24 15.35
C LEU A 42 4.87 13.34 14.46
N MET A 43 3.58 13.66 14.28
CA MET A 43 2.71 12.92 13.38
C MET A 43 3.12 13.10 11.91
N ILE A 44 3.51 14.31 11.49
CA ILE A 44 4.03 14.58 10.15
C ILE A 44 5.34 13.81 9.90
N ALA A 45 6.25 13.80 10.88
CA ALA A 45 7.49 13.05 10.80
C ALA A 45 7.23 11.55 10.66
N ARG A 46 6.29 10.99 11.42
CA ARG A 46 5.89 9.57 11.28
C ARG A 46 5.30 9.23 9.92
N LEU A 47 4.50 10.13 9.33
CA LEU A 47 3.99 9.97 7.97
C LEU A 47 5.12 9.99 6.93
N ALA A 48 6.11 10.87 7.13
CA ALA A 48 7.24 11.04 6.22
C ALA A 48 8.27 9.90 6.32
N GLU A 49 8.44 9.31 7.50
CA GLU A 49 9.42 8.25 7.75
C GLU A 49 9.02 6.89 7.14
N GLN A 50 7.79 6.73 6.64
CA GLN A 50 7.24 5.47 6.08
C GLN A 50 7.91 4.20 6.65
N PRO A 51 7.77 3.90 7.95
CA PRO A 51 7.81 2.50 8.33
C PRO A 51 6.45 1.89 7.95
N GLU A 52 6.40 0.57 7.89
CA GLU A 52 5.15 -0.18 7.96
C GLU A 52 4.32 0.24 9.19
N GLU A 53 3.62 1.37 9.17
CA GLU A 53 2.41 1.47 9.96
C GLU A 53 1.45 0.49 9.29
N ALA A 54 1.47 -0.75 9.77
CA ALA A 54 0.35 -1.64 9.58
C ALA A 54 -0.90 -0.81 9.91
N GLU A 55 -1.80 -0.70 8.92
CA GLU A 55 -3.15 -0.22 9.17
C GLU A 55 -3.60 -0.84 10.49
N SER A 56 -4.20 -0.01 11.35
CA SER A 56 -4.66 -0.41 12.68
C SER A 56 -5.22 -1.81 12.59
N ALA A 57 -4.70 -2.74 13.40
CA ALA A 57 -5.06 -4.14 13.35
C ALA A 57 -6.53 -4.31 13.74
N LEU A 58 -7.43 -4.01 12.81
CA LEU A 58 -8.79 -4.53 12.79
C LEU A 58 -8.78 -5.98 12.31
N ALA A 59 -7.62 -6.54 11.95
CA ALA A 59 -7.44 -7.95 11.64
C ALA A 59 -7.51 -8.81 12.91
N GLU A 60 -8.66 -8.79 13.57
CA GLU A 60 -9.12 -9.97 14.27
C GLU A 60 -9.26 -11.10 13.23
N GLU A 61 -8.89 -12.32 13.62
CA GLU A 61 -8.95 -13.54 12.80
C GLU A 61 -10.38 -13.84 12.27
N SER A 62 -11.38 -13.12 12.78
CA SER A 62 -12.82 -13.23 12.56
C SER A 62 -13.39 -12.39 11.41
N LEU A 63 -12.61 -11.53 10.75
CA LEU A 63 -13.11 -10.74 9.62
C LEU A 63 -13.14 -11.55 8.31
N GLU A 64 -14.29 -11.59 7.64
CA GLU A 64 -14.43 -12.10 6.27
C GLU A 64 -13.76 -11.15 5.25
N ALA A 65 -12.42 -11.14 5.23
CA ALA A 65 -11.63 -10.23 4.39
C ALA A 65 -10.38 -10.89 3.79
N VAL A 66 -9.91 -10.34 2.66
CA VAL A 66 -8.63 -10.73 2.04
C VAL A 66 -7.48 -10.04 2.79
N ARG A 67 -6.50 -10.84 3.24
CA ARG A 67 -5.34 -10.34 3.97
C ARG A 67 -4.21 -9.98 3.01
N VAL A 68 -3.82 -8.71 2.98
CA VAL A 68 -2.65 -8.24 2.23
C VAL A 68 -1.45 -8.17 3.18
N LEU A 69 -0.49 -9.07 3.00
CA LEU A 69 0.69 -9.20 3.86
C LEU A 69 1.98 -9.14 3.04
N THR A 70 3.04 -8.62 3.65
CA THR A 70 4.40 -8.82 3.12
C THR A 70 4.82 -10.28 3.32
N ILE A 71 5.72 -10.79 2.46
CA ILE A 71 6.25 -12.17 2.57
C ILE A 71 6.86 -12.40 3.96
N HIS A 72 7.52 -11.39 4.53
CA HIS A 72 8.08 -11.46 5.88
C HIS A 72 7.02 -11.65 6.96
N LYS A 73 5.90 -10.91 6.90
CA LYS A 73 4.80 -11.04 7.87
C LYS A 73 4.03 -12.36 7.75
N ALA A 74 4.02 -12.97 6.56
CA ALA A 74 3.35 -14.26 6.34
C ALA A 74 4.16 -15.47 6.84
N LYS A 75 5.41 -15.30 7.29
CA LYS A 75 6.27 -16.43 7.71
C LYS A 75 5.67 -17.17 8.91
N GLY A 76 5.47 -18.48 8.77
CA GLY A 76 4.88 -19.33 9.82
C GLY A 76 3.36 -19.26 9.90
N MET A 77 2.71 -18.56 8.95
CA MET A 77 1.26 -18.56 8.80
C MET A 77 0.84 -19.56 7.71
N GLU A 78 -0.35 -20.13 7.85
CA GLU A 78 -0.95 -21.03 6.88
C GLU A 78 -2.27 -20.45 6.39
N PHE A 79 -2.49 -20.51 5.07
CA PHE A 79 -3.69 -20.00 4.42
C PHE A 79 -4.18 -21.02 3.38
N PRO A 80 -5.50 -21.21 3.22
CA PRO A 80 -6.04 -22.14 2.24
C PRO A 80 -5.75 -21.69 0.80
N VAL A 81 -5.66 -20.38 0.55
CA VAL A 81 -5.35 -19.79 -0.75
C VAL A 81 -4.39 -18.63 -0.56
N VAL A 82 -3.30 -18.61 -1.33
CA VAL A 82 -2.29 -17.53 -1.33
C VAL A 82 -2.12 -17.00 -2.75
N ILE A 83 -2.22 -15.69 -2.92
CA ILE A 83 -1.90 -15.00 -4.17
C ILE A 83 -0.56 -14.27 -3.98
N LEU A 84 0.42 -14.57 -4.83
CA LEU A 84 1.73 -13.90 -4.85
C LEU A 84 1.78 -12.91 -6.03
N PRO A 85 1.47 -11.61 -5.81
CA PRO A 85 1.55 -10.61 -6.87
C PRO A 85 3.01 -10.31 -7.25
N ALA A 86 3.21 -9.74 -8.45
CA ALA A 86 4.49 -9.20 -8.92
C ALA A 86 5.69 -10.18 -8.99
N PHE A 87 5.45 -11.50 -8.99
CA PHE A 87 6.53 -12.51 -9.08
C PHE A 87 7.41 -12.42 -10.35
N HIS A 88 6.93 -11.73 -11.38
CA HIS A 88 7.66 -11.49 -12.63
C HIS A 88 8.71 -10.37 -12.54
N HIS A 89 8.79 -9.63 -11.43
CA HIS A 89 9.84 -8.62 -11.22
C HIS A 89 11.18 -9.32 -10.91
N GLY A 90 12.01 -9.49 -11.93
CA GLY A 90 13.38 -9.97 -11.77
C GLY A 90 14.26 -8.93 -11.06
N THR A 91 15.16 -9.39 -10.20
CA THR A 91 16.18 -8.56 -9.51
C THR A 91 17.38 -8.21 -10.40
N GLY A 92 17.39 -8.68 -11.66
CA GLY A 92 18.51 -8.50 -12.57
C GLY A 92 18.52 -7.14 -13.25
N LYS A 93 19.68 -6.45 -13.22
CA LYS A 93 19.97 -5.40 -14.19
C LYS A 93 19.93 -6.02 -15.58
N GLY A 94 19.02 -5.52 -16.43
CA GLY A 94 18.80 -6.03 -17.78
C GLY A 94 20.09 -6.10 -18.58
N GLY A 95 20.57 -7.32 -18.82
CA GLY A 95 21.61 -7.63 -19.78
C GLY A 95 21.02 -8.58 -20.81
N GLU A 96 20.96 -8.13 -22.06
CA GLU A 96 20.70 -8.85 -23.34
C GLU A 96 19.52 -9.85 -23.46
N ALA A 97 18.85 -10.24 -22.38
CA ALA A 97 17.73 -11.15 -22.41
C ALA A 97 16.45 -10.42 -22.85
N PRO A 98 15.61 -11.05 -23.70
CA PRO A 98 14.32 -10.50 -24.06
C PRO A 98 13.42 -10.43 -22.81
N LEU A 99 12.96 -9.23 -22.47
CA LEU A 99 11.93 -9.02 -21.47
C LEU A 99 10.56 -9.20 -22.12
N VAL A 100 9.76 -10.11 -21.57
CA VAL A 100 8.38 -10.35 -22.00
C VAL A 100 7.43 -9.79 -20.95
N ALA A 101 6.54 -8.90 -21.35
CA ALA A 101 5.50 -8.31 -20.52
C ALA A 101 4.12 -8.70 -21.06
N HIS A 102 3.19 -9.10 -20.19
CA HIS A 102 1.84 -9.48 -20.58
C HIS A 102 0.83 -8.70 -19.73
N ASP A 103 -0.08 -7.97 -20.38
CA ASP A 103 -1.20 -7.31 -19.70
C ASP A 103 -2.42 -8.24 -19.72
N TRP A 104 -2.67 -8.88 -18.58
CA TRP A 104 -3.79 -9.81 -18.41
C TRP A 104 -5.17 -9.17 -18.57
N SER A 105 -5.28 -7.84 -18.44
CA SER A 105 -6.57 -7.14 -18.61
C SER A 105 -6.94 -6.92 -20.08
N THR A 106 -5.93 -6.81 -20.95
CA THR A 106 -6.11 -6.53 -22.38
C THR A 106 -5.69 -7.69 -23.28
N GLY A 107 -5.00 -8.70 -22.74
CA GLY A 107 -4.41 -9.81 -23.50
C GLY A 107 -3.20 -9.40 -24.35
N VAL A 108 -2.68 -8.19 -24.18
CA VAL A 108 -1.57 -7.67 -24.99
C VAL A 108 -0.24 -8.20 -24.48
N LEU A 109 0.56 -8.76 -25.40
CA LEU A 109 1.93 -9.21 -25.16
C LEU A 109 2.93 -8.19 -25.71
N GLY A 110 3.87 -7.79 -24.86
CA GLY A 110 5.00 -6.94 -25.19
C GLY A 110 6.33 -7.67 -25.06
N VAL A 111 7.27 -7.39 -25.98
CA VAL A 111 8.64 -7.91 -25.92
C VAL A 111 9.62 -6.75 -26.08
N THR A 112 10.62 -6.68 -25.21
CA THR A 112 11.72 -5.70 -25.27
C THR A 112 13.06 -6.43 -25.30
N LEU A 113 13.92 -6.07 -26.25
CA LEU A 113 15.27 -6.60 -26.41
C LEU A 113 16.26 -5.44 -26.60
N GLY A 114 17.04 -5.15 -25.57
CA GLY A 114 17.95 -4.01 -25.56
C GLY A 114 17.21 -2.68 -25.76
N ASN A 115 17.51 -1.97 -26.84
CA ASN A 115 16.87 -0.71 -27.22
C ASN A 115 15.67 -0.86 -28.18
N ARG A 116 15.27 -2.10 -28.49
CA ARG A 116 14.12 -2.39 -29.36
C ARG A 116 12.96 -2.94 -28.54
N CYS A 117 11.75 -2.55 -28.88
CA CYS A 117 10.55 -3.08 -28.25
C CYS A 117 9.42 -3.25 -29.28
N SER A 118 8.51 -4.19 -29.03
CA SER A 118 7.31 -4.36 -29.83
C SER A 118 6.27 -3.28 -29.49
N LEU A 119 5.33 -3.02 -30.39
CA LEU A 119 4.21 -2.09 -30.12
C LEU A 119 3.43 -2.51 -28.86
N GLY A 120 3.25 -3.82 -28.65
CA GLY A 120 2.64 -4.35 -27.44
C GLY A 120 3.40 -4.00 -26.17
N ALA A 121 4.74 -3.92 -26.21
CA ALA A 121 5.54 -3.51 -25.05
C ALA A 121 5.30 -2.04 -24.68
N VAL A 122 5.13 -1.17 -25.68
CA VAL A 122 4.79 0.24 -25.47
C VAL A 122 3.41 0.37 -24.81
N LEU A 123 2.41 -0.35 -25.33
CA LEU A 123 1.03 -0.37 -24.80
C LEU A 123 0.96 -0.90 -23.36
N VAL A 124 1.61 -2.03 -23.10
CA VAL A 124 1.67 -2.63 -21.75
C VAL A 124 2.38 -1.68 -20.78
N GLY A 125 3.46 -1.03 -21.21
CA GLY A 125 4.18 -0.04 -20.41
C GLY A 125 3.32 1.17 -20.04
N GLU A 126 2.56 1.70 -21.00
CA GLU A 126 1.66 2.84 -20.81
C GLU A 126 0.51 2.50 -19.84
N ASN A 127 -0.12 1.34 -19.99
CA ASN A 127 -1.15 0.85 -19.06
C ASN A 127 -0.60 0.68 -17.65
N SER A 128 0.58 0.05 -17.52
CA SER A 128 1.25 -0.15 -16.23
C SER A 128 1.62 1.17 -15.56
N TRP A 129 1.96 2.20 -16.33
CA TRP A 129 2.21 3.54 -15.80
C TRP A 129 0.92 4.23 -15.34
N ARG A 130 -0.17 4.16 -16.13
CA ARG A 130 -1.48 4.68 -15.73
C ARG A 130 -2.00 4.01 -14.45
N ALA A 131 -1.87 2.70 -14.36
CA ALA A 131 -2.25 1.92 -13.18
C ALA A 131 -1.46 2.38 -11.95
N ARG A 132 -0.12 2.50 -12.05
CA ARG A 132 0.72 3.01 -10.96
C ARG A 132 0.34 4.42 -10.51
N LYS A 133 -0.01 5.32 -11.43
CA LYS A 133 -0.51 6.65 -11.07
C LYS A 133 -1.83 6.60 -10.33
N ARG A 134 -2.78 5.76 -10.76
CA ARG A 134 -4.06 5.56 -10.07
C ARG A 134 -3.85 4.95 -8.69
N SER A 135 -2.96 3.97 -8.55
CA SER A 135 -2.62 3.35 -7.27
C SER A 135 -1.88 4.31 -6.34
N ALA A 136 -0.96 5.14 -6.84
CA ALA A 136 -0.31 6.18 -6.05
C ALA A 136 -1.31 7.26 -5.60
N ALA A 137 -2.24 7.65 -6.47
CA ALA A 137 -3.31 8.58 -6.14
C ALA A 137 -4.29 7.99 -5.12
N ALA A 138 -4.61 6.69 -5.23
CA ALA A 138 -5.37 5.97 -4.22
C ALA A 138 -4.58 5.90 -2.91
N CYS A 139 -3.31 5.51 -2.92
CA CYS A 139 -2.47 5.47 -1.71
C CYS A 139 -2.38 6.85 -1.01
N SER A 140 -2.33 7.96 -1.78
CA SER A 140 -2.34 9.32 -1.22
C SER A 140 -3.71 9.81 -0.74
N MET A 141 -4.80 9.13 -1.11
CA MET A 141 -6.16 9.42 -0.66
C MET A 141 -6.53 8.60 0.58
N TRP A 142 -5.69 7.61 0.92
CA TRP A 142 -5.79 6.70 2.06
C TRP A 142 -4.66 6.93 3.10
N ALA A 143 -3.92 8.04 2.95
CA ALA A 143 -2.96 8.57 3.94
C ALA A 143 -3.49 9.92 4.46
#